data_AF-A0A957FG83-F1
#
_entry.id   AF-A0A957FG83-F1
#
_cell.length_a   1.000
_cell.length_b   1.000
_cell.length_c   1.000
_cell.angle_alpha   90.00
_cell.angle_beta   90.00
_cell.angle_gamma   90.00
#
_symmetry.space_group_name_H-M   'P 1'
#
loop_
_entity.id
_entity.type
_entity.pdbx_description
1 polymer ?
#
loop_
_entity_poly.entity_id
_entity_poly.type
_entity_poly.pdbx_seq_one_letter_code
_entity_poly.pdbx_strand_id
1 'polypeptide(L)'
;MAQIAPTLPPTFTPPPATAVPTPTTAVAQITRPPTETPLPIPTNTPVTPTATPTETPTPGPNITPSATPVIKPIDQYGYNEVIPYQAFPVPSNNNGWGVHWIPTTSQERGVIDRFVGELVKMHIKWAVFLNDNGSIGANDYLVEQLVANGIMPVMRLYQPTIEPYGDVGAIVRHYRAKGVYYYQIYNEPNINVENRQGFANPNRYALAWAIT
;
A
#
# COMPACT_ATOMS: atom_id res chain seq x y z
N MET A 1 -22.37 -38.20 -7.83
CA MET A 1 -22.34 -36.83 -7.26
C MET A 1 -21.27 -36.06 -8.00
N ALA A 2 -21.63 -35.06 -8.79
CA ALA A 2 -20.69 -34.31 -9.62
C ALA A 2 -20.09 -33.15 -8.79
N GLN A 3 -18.77 -33.05 -8.82
CA GLN A 3 -17.97 -32.05 -8.11
C GLN A 3 -18.00 -30.73 -8.89
N ILE A 4 -18.56 -29.69 -8.28
CA ILE A 4 -18.61 -28.35 -8.88
C ILE A 4 -17.24 -27.68 -8.64
N ALA A 5 -16.55 -27.31 -9.72
CA ALA A 5 -15.30 -26.57 -9.64
C ALA A 5 -15.55 -25.14 -9.12
N PRO A 6 -14.67 -24.58 -8.26
CA PRO A 6 -14.83 -23.22 -7.78
C PRO A 6 -14.64 -22.21 -8.92
N THR A 7 -15.63 -21.34 -9.11
CA THR A 7 -15.59 -20.24 -10.07
C THR A 7 -14.57 -19.20 -9.63
N LEU A 8 -13.54 -18.95 -10.46
CA LEU A 8 -12.59 -17.85 -10.25
C LEU A 8 -13.34 -16.51 -10.31
N PRO A 9 -13.13 -15.58 -9.37
CA PRO A 9 -13.70 -14.24 -9.46
C PRO A 9 -13.10 -13.47 -10.65
N PRO A 10 -13.86 -12.57 -11.29
CA PRO A 10 -13.38 -11.80 -12.43
C PRO A 10 -12.15 -10.96 -12.05
N THR A 11 -11.11 -11.04 -12.89
CA THR A 11 -9.91 -10.20 -12.79
C THR A 11 -10.30 -8.73 -12.92
N PHE A 12 -10.05 -7.93 -11.88
CA PHE A 12 -10.21 -6.49 -11.94
C PHE A 12 -9.08 -5.90 -12.80
N THR A 13 -9.41 -5.40 -13.99
CA THR A 13 -8.53 -4.56 -14.78
C THR A 13 -8.86 -3.10 -14.48
N PRO A 14 -7.95 -2.32 -13.87
CA PRO A 14 -8.20 -0.89 -13.69
C PRO A 14 -8.32 -0.20 -15.06
N PRO A 15 -9.22 0.78 -15.21
CA PRO A 15 -9.29 1.55 -16.44
C PRO A 15 -7.97 2.31 -16.68
N PRO A 16 -7.58 2.57 -17.93
CA PRO A 16 -6.41 3.40 -18.22
C PRO A 16 -6.61 4.78 -17.58
N ALA A 17 -5.70 5.15 -16.68
CA ALA A 17 -5.71 6.47 -16.07
C ALA A 17 -5.51 7.52 -17.18
N THR A 18 -6.53 8.34 -17.42
CA THR A 18 -6.38 9.52 -18.28
C THR A 18 -5.67 10.57 -17.45
N ALA A 19 -4.44 10.92 -17.82
CA ALA A 19 -3.69 11.98 -17.14
C ALA A 19 -4.45 13.30 -17.25
N VAL A 20 -4.79 13.89 -16.09
CA VAL A 20 -5.26 15.29 -16.02
C VAL A 20 -4.03 16.18 -16.23
N PRO A 21 -4.03 17.12 -17.19
CA PRO A 21 -2.89 18.01 -17.38
C PRO A 21 -2.79 19.00 -16.21
N THR A 22 -1.72 18.90 -15.43
CA THR A 22 -1.29 19.93 -14.48
C THR A 22 -0.66 21.09 -15.25
N PRO A 23 -0.98 22.36 -14.97
CA PRO A 23 -0.29 23.49 -15.59
C PRO A 23 1.18 23.52 -15.12
N THR A 24 2.11 23.27 -16.04
CA THR A 24 3.55 23.38 -15.79
C THR A 24 4.01 24.82 -16.01
N THR A 25 4.49 25.47 -14.97
CA THR A 25 5.30 26.69 -15.07
C THR A 25 6.62 26.34 -15.77
N ALA A 26 6.90 26.98 -16.91
CA ALA A 26 8.09 26.71 -17.71
C ALA A 26 9.37 27.07 -16.95
N VAL A 27 10.19 26.07 -16.66
CA VAL A 27 11.61 26.25 -16.29
C VAL A 27 12.43 25.91 -17.52
N ALA A 28 13.37 26.80 -17.91
CA ALA A 28 14.20 26.61 -19.09
C ALA A 28 15.05 25.34 -18.98
N GLN A 29 14.81 24.37 -19.87
CA GLN A 29 15.64 23.17 -20.02
C GLN A 29 16.91 23.50 -20.82
N ILE A 30 18.07 23.15 -20.24
CA ILE A 30 19.34 23.08 -20.95
C ILE A 30 19.32 21.82 -21.82
N THR A 31 19.26 21.99 -23.14
CA THR A 31 19.27 20.90 -24.12
C THR A 31 20.70 20.39 -24.33
N ARG A 32 20.97 19.12 -24.00
CA ARG A 32 22.08 18.35 -24.58
C ARG A 32 21.56 17.54 -25.78
N PRO A 33 22.29 17.47 -26.90
CA PRO A 33 21.86 16.68 -28.05
C PRO A 33 21.87 15.17 -27.74
N PRO A 34 20.91 14.38 -28.25
CA PRO A 34 20.87 12.94 -28.07
C PRO A 34 21.97 12.27 -28.90
N THR A 35 22.86 11.53 -28.24
CA THR A 35 23.80 10.62 -28.91
C THR A 35 23.14 9.25 -29.06
N GLU A 36 22.95 8.86 -30.32
CA GLU A 36 22.62 7.53 -30.87
C GLU A 36 21.21 6.96 -30.62
N THR A 37 20.41 6.98 -31.68
CA THR A 37 19.15 6.24 -31.84
C THR A 37 19.48 4.83 -32.34
N PRO A 38 18.96 3.73 -31.75
CA PRO A 38 19.12 2.40 -32.34
C PRO A 38 18.37 2.31 -33.67
N LEU A 39 19.04 1.78 -34.70
CA LEU A 39 18.43 1.55 -36.01
C LEU A 39 17.29 0.51 -35.92
N PRO A 40 16.17 0.71 -36.64
CA PRO A 40 15.10 -0.29 -36.70
C PRO A 40 15.54 -1.54 -37.47
N ILE A 41 15.13 -2.71 -36.97
CA ILE A 41 15.32 -4.01 -37.63
C ILE A 41 14.36 -4.08 -38.83
N PRO A 42 14.83 -4.31 -40.08
CA PRO A 42 13.95 -4.45 -41.23
C PRO A 42 13.19 -5.78 -41.18
N THR A 43 11.87 -5.75 -41.09
CA THR A 43 11.00 -6.93 -41.26
C THR A 43 10.34 -6.87 -42.63
N ASN A 44 10.79 -7.72 -43.55
CA ASN A 44 10.24 -7.85 -44.91
C ASN A 44 9.04 -8.81 -44.94
N THR A 45 7.90 -8.41 -44.37
CA THR A 45 6.63 -9.11 -44.65
C THR A 45 5.48 -8.10 -44.67
N PRO A 46 4.79 -7.90 -45.80
CA PRO A 46 3.58 -7.08 -45.82
C PRO A 46 2.46 -7.85 -45.12
N VAL A 47 2.02 -7.37 -43.96
CA VAL A 47 0.76 -7.80 -43.34
C VAL A 47 -0.31 -6.77 -43.65
N THR A 48 -1.38 -7.19 -44.35
CA THR A 48 -2.57 -6.37 -44.54
C THR A 48 -3.31 -6.28 -43.21
N PRO A 49 -3.52 -5.09 -42.62
CA PRO A 49 -4.27 -4.98 -41.37
C PRO A 49 -5.73 -5.40 -41.61
N THR A 50 -6.15 -6.47 -40.93
CA THR A 50 -7.57 -6.85 -40.86
C THR A 50 -8.26 -5.85 -39.93
N ALA A 51 -9.40 -5.30 -40.36
CA ALA A 51 -10.16 -4.36 -39.54
C ALA A 51 -10.62 -5.05 -38.24
N THR A 52 -10.12 -4.57 -37.10
CA THR A 52 -10.59 -5.00 -35.77
C THR A 52 -12.04 -4.56 -35.59
N PRO A 53 -12.98 -5.45 -35.22
CA PRO A 53 -14.34 -5.05 -34.93
C PRO A 53 -14.35 -4.06 -33.76
N THR A 54 -15.02 -2.91 -33.95
CA THR A 54 -15.25 -1.94 -32.88
C THR A 54 -16.24 -2.54 -31.90
N GLU A 55 -15.77 -2.92 -30.70
CA GLU A 55 -16.68 -3.38 -29.65
C GLU A 55 -17.62 -2.24 -29.24
N THR A 56 -18.92 -2.52 -29.25
CA THR A 56 -19.93 -1.59 -28.75
C THR A 56 -19.81 -1.57 -27.22
N PRO A 57 -19.63 -0.40 -26.58
CA PRO A 57 -19.52 -0.34 -25.13
C PRO A 57 -20.80 -0.88 -24.48
N THR A 58 -20.66 -1.93 -23.69
CA THR A 58 -21.73 -2.44 -22.81
C THR A 58 -22.17 -1.29 -21.89
N PRO A 59 -23.49 -0.99 -21.78
CA PRO A 59 -23.98 -0.03 -20.82
C PRO A 59 -23.47 -0.40 -19.42
N GLY A 60 -22.71 0.51 -18.81
CA GLY A 60 -22.21 0.31 -17.45
C GLY A 60 -23.38 0.16 -16.47
N PRO A 61 -23.17 -0.51 -15.32
CA PRO A 61 -24.20 -0.60 -14.29
C PRO A 61 -24.66 0.81 -13.92
N ASN A 62 -25.97 1.02 -13.88
CA ASN A 62 -26.58 2.30 -13.52
C ASN A 62 -26.34 2.54 -12.02
N ILE A 63 -25.22 3.17 -11.68
CA ILE A 63 -24.86 3.52 -10.31
C ILE A 63 -25.78 4.66 -9.86
N THR A 64 -26.89 4.29 -9.21
CA THR A 64 -27.71 5.25 -8.46
C THR A 64 -26.81 5.84 -7.37
N PRO A 65 -26.70 7.18 -7.25
CA PRO A 65 -25.89 7.78 -6.20
C PRO A 65 -26.43 7.34 -4.83
N SER A 66 -25.70 6.44 -4.19
CA SER A 66 -25.94 6.01 -2.81
C SER A 66 -25.86 7.25 -1.92
N ALA A 67 -26.79 7.39 -0.98
CA ALA A 67 -26.82 8.49 -0.01
C ALA A 67 -25.41 8.74 0.57
N THR A 68 -25.03 10.00 0.78
CA THR A 68 -23.75 10.37 1.37
C THR A 68 -23.52 9.53 2.64
N PRO A 69 -22.46 8.71 2.70
CA PRO A 69 -22.26 7.81 3.82
C PRO A 69 -22.01 8.62 5.09
N VAL A 70 -22.72 8.27 6.17
CA VAL A 70 -22.47 8.84 7.51
C VAL A 70 -21.13 8.27 8.00
N ILE A 71 -20.12 9.13 8.10
CA ILE A 71 -18.79 8.75 8.57
C ILE A 71 -18.83 8.56 10.10
N LYS A 72 -18.66 7.32 10.54
CA LYS A 72 -18.53 6.92 11.95
C LYS A 72 -17.04 6.75 12.32
N PRO A 73 -16.70 6.72 13.62
CA PRO A 73 -15.41 6.20 14.08
C PRO A 73 -15.12 4.77 13.57
N ILE A 74 -13.86 4.46 13.29
CA ILE A 74 -13.48 3.20 12.61
C ILE A 74 -13.78 1.93 13.43
N ASP A 75 -13.98 2.05 14.73
CA ASP A 75 -14.39 0.97 15.63
C ASP A 75 -15.89 0.69 15.65
N GLN A 76 -16.70 1.49 14.95
CA GLN A 76 -18.16 1.36 14.92
C GLN A 76 -18.70 0.73 13.63
N TYR A 77 -17.83 0.41 12.66
CA TYR A 77 -18.24 -0.29 11.45
C TYR A 77 -18.36 -1.78 11.69
N GLY A 78 -19.42 -2.38 11.14
CA GLY A 78 -19.56 -3.83 11.11
C GLY A 78 -18.59 -4.49 10.12
N TYR A 79 -18.28 -5.77 10.32
CA TYR A 79 -17.39 -6.53 9.43
C TYR A 79 -17.86 -6.55 7.96
N ASN A 80 -19.16 -6.50 7.72
CA ASN A 80 -19.76 -6.50 6.38
C ASN A 80 -20.06 -5.09 5.84
N GLU A 81 -19.71 -4.03 6.58
CA GLU A 81 -19.98 -2.66 6.17
C GLU A 81 -18.83 -2.13 5.30
N VAL A 82 -19.16 -1.42 4.22
CA VAL A 82 -18.15 -0.71 3.42
C VAL A 82 -17.66 0.49 4.23
N ILE A 83 -16.39 0.48 4.62
CA ILE A 83 -15.78 1.57 5.37
C ILE A 83 -15.33 2.66 4.38
N PRO A 84 -15.89 3.88 4.45
CA PRO A 84 -15.43 4.99 3.62
C PRO A 84 -14.00 5.39 4.03
N TYR A 85 -13.17 5.80 3.06
CA TYR A 85 -11.78 6.16 3.33
C TYR A 85 -11.66 7.26 4.41
N GLN A 86 -12.61 8.19 4.45
CA GLN A 86 -12.66 9.29 5.41
C GLN A 86 -12.82 8.83 6.87
N ALA A 87 -13.25 7.59 7.10
CA ALA A 87 -13.35 7.02 8.44
C ALA A 87 -11.99 6.59 9.01
N PHE A 88 -10.97 6.43 8.18
CA PHE A 88 -9.66 6.01 8.63
C PHE A 88 -8.94 7.15 9.36
N PRO A 89 -8.40 6.92 10.57
CA PRO A 89 -7.78 7.98 11.36
C PRO A 89 -6.58 8.62 10.66
N VAL A 90 -6.50 9.94 10.71
CA VAL A 90 -5.33 10.70 10.26
C VAL A 90 -4.68 11.40 11.46
N PRO A 91 -3.35 11.64 11.45
CA PRO A 91 -2.70 12.39 12.50
C PRO A 91 -3.26 13.81 12.60
N SER A 92 -3.27 14.37 13.80
CA SER A 92 -3.65 15.76 14.01
C SER A 92 -2.67 16.70 13.29
N ASN A 93 -3.20 17.76 12.67
CA ASN A 93 -2.42 18.68 11.83
C ASN A 93 -1.60 17.93 10.76
N ASN A 94 -2.22 16.93 10.12
CA ASN A 94 -1.60 16.17 9.05
C ASN A 94 -1.07 17.11 7.95
N ASN A 95 0.23 17.01 7.67
CA ASN A 95 0.90 17.77 6.61
C ASN A 95 1.32 16.88 5.43
N GLY A 96 1.00 15.58 5.47
CA GLY A 96 1.38 14.60 4.46
C GLY A 96 2.83 14.12 4.55
N TRP A 97 3.63 14.62 5.49
CA TRP A 97 5.03 14.22 5.64
C TRP A 97 5.18 13.00 6.54
N GLY A 98 5.93 12.02 6.03
CA GLY A 98 6.21 10.78 6.73
C GLY A 98 7.65 10.34 6.54
N VAL A 99 8.08 9.43 7.41
CA VAL A 99 9.39 8.78 7.32
C VAL A 99 9.26 7.27 7.44
N HIS A 100 10.24 6.57 6.88
CA HIS A 100 10.54 5.20 7.26
C HIS A 100 11.48 5.26 8.48
N TRP A 101 11.04 4.68 9.60
CA TRP A 101 11.81 4.56 10.82
C TRP A 101 12.97 3.58 10.62
N ILE A 102 13.99 3.69 11.48
CA ILE A 102 15.21 2.86 11.46
C ILE A 102 14.88 1.39 11.10
N PRO A 103 15.59 0.78 10.13
CA PRO A 103 15.23 -0.53 9.57
C PRO A 103 15.59 -1.70 10.50
N THR A 104 15.27 -1.60 11.79
CA THR A 104 15.37 -2.67 12.78
C THR A 104 14.01 -2.87 13.47
N THR A 105 13.79 -4.06 14.02
CA THR A 105 12.48 -4.46 14.58
C THR A 105 12.23 -3.98 16.01
N SER A 106 13.23 -3.39 16.67
CA SER A 106 13.15 -2.75 17.98
C SER A 106 14.38 -1.88 18.24
N GLN A 107 14.27 -0.89 19.12
CA GLN A 107 15.39 -0.04 19.55
C GLN A 107 15.33 0.26 21.04
N GLU A 108 16.47 0.67 21.60
CA GLU A 108 16.56 1.15 22.98
C GLU A 108 15.79 2.47 23.18
N ARG A 109 15.27 2.69 24.38
CA ARG A 109 14.45 3.87 24.72
C ARG A 109 15.15 5.19 24.41
N GLY A 110 16.43 5.33 24.74
CA GLY A 110 17.18 6.56 24.46
C GLY A 110 17.32 6.88 22.96
N VAL A 111 17.36 5.85 22.10
CA VAL A 111 17.34 6.01 20.64
C VAL A 111 15.96 6.48 20.19
N ILE A 112 14.91 5.86 20.71
CA ILE A 112 13.51 6.23 20.44
C ILE A 112 13.26 7.69 20.83
N ASP A 113 13.58 8.06 22.07
CA ASP A 113 13.34 9.41 22.60
C ASP A 113 14.04 10.48 21.76
N ARG A 114 15.32 10.22 21.42
CA ARG A 114 16.10 11.12 20.56
C ARG A 114 15.43 11.31 19.21
N PHE A 115 15.12 10.23 18.49
CA PHE A 115 14.64 10.34 17.12
C PHE A 115 13.18 10.78 17.03
N VAL A 116 12.31 10.39 17.96
CA VAL A 116 10.95 10.97 18.06
C VAL A 116 11.04 12.48 18.29
N GLY A 117 11.96 12.94 19.15
CA GLY A 117 12.23 14.36 19.33
C GLY A 117 12.62 15.07 18.02
N GLU A 118 13.44 14.44 17.17
CA GLU A 118 13.77 14.99 15.85
C GLU A 118 12.56 14.98 14.90
N LEU A 119 11.72 13.94 14.91
CA LEU A 119 10.49 13.91 14.11
C LEU A 119 9.56 15.06 14.46
N VAL A 120 9.43 15.39 15.75
CA VAL A 120 8.63 16.53 16.23
C VAL A 120 9.18 17.86 15.70
N LYS A 121 10.51 18.08 15.78
CA LYS A 121 11.16 19.30 15.26
C LYS A 121 10.99 19.45 13.75
N MET A 122 10.99 18.34 13.02
CA MET A 122 10.75 18.31 11.58
C MET A 122 9.27 18.37 11.20
N HIS A 123 8.36 18.42 12.18
CA HIS A 123 6.92 18.36 11.98
C HIS A 123 6.44 17.10 11.22
N ILE A 124 7.13 15.97 11.34
CA ILE A 124 6.69 14.71 10.72
C ILE A 124 5.40 14.22 11.38
N LYS A 125 4.48 13.67 10.57
CA LYS A 125 3.17 13.19 11.03
C LYS A 125 2.90 11.72 10.80
N TRP A 126 3.72 11.05 10.01
CA TRP A 126 3.62 9.62 9.74
C TRP A 126 4.95 8.91 9.96
N ALA A 127 4.93 7.74 10.58
CA ALA A 127 6.13 6.93 10.76
C ALA A 127 5.81 5.47 10.45
N VAL A 128 6.47 4.90 9.44
CA VAL A 128 6.44 3.46 9.16
C VAL A 128 7.59 2.80 9.92
N PHE A 129 7.32 1.79 10.74
CA PHE A 129 8.36 1.06 11.49
C PHE A 129 8.16 -0.45 11.38
N LEU A 130 9.21 -1.23 11.64
CA LEU A 130 9.15 -2.67 11.55
C LEU A 130 8.78 -3.29 12.90
N ASN A 131 7.90 -4.28 12.87
CA ASN A 131 7.70 -5.21 13.96
C ASN A 131 8.07 -6.60 13.47
N ASP A 132 8.84 -7.33 14.27
CA ASP A 132 9.11 -8.74 14.00
C ASP A 132 7.81 -9.55 14.10
N ASN A 133 7.57 -10.46 13.17
CA ASN A 133 6.36 -11.27 13.17
C ASN A 133 6.34 -12.15 14.43
N GLY A 134 5.26 -12.06 15.23
CA GLY A 134 5.10 -12.81 16.48
C GLY A 134 5.63 -12.12 17.74
N SER A 135 6.37 -11.01 17.62
CA SER A 135 6.86 -10.26 18.80
C SER A 135 5.88 -9.16 19.21
N ILE A 136 4.87 -9.54 19.98
CA ILE A 136 3.90 -8.61 20.57
C ILE A 136 4.57 -7.84 21.71
N GLY A 137 4.41 -6.52 21.74
CA GLY A 137 4.94 -5.66 22.81
C GLY A 137 6.32 -5.08 22.56
N ALA A 138 7.09 -5.61 21.60
CA ALA A 138 8.47 -5.18 21.34
C ALA A 138 8.60 -3.69 20.97
N ASN A 139 7.57 -3.11 20.36
CA ASN A 139 7.52 -1.71 19.93
C ASN A 139 6.55 -0.86 20.76
N ASP A 140 6.07 -1.34 21.91
CA ASP A 140 5.10 -0.61 22.74
C ASP A 140 5.57 0.81 23.07
N TYR A 141 6.82 0.93 23.52
CA TYR A 141 7.37 2.22 23.88
C TYR A 141 7.49 3.16 22.68
N LEU A 142 7.89 2.65 21.51
CA LEU A 142 7.95 3.44 20.28
C LEU A 142 6.56 3.93 19.88
N VAL A 143 5.57 3.03 19.87
CA VAL A 143 4.17 3.38 19.52
C VAL A 143 3.62 4.44 20.48
N GLU A 144 3.83 4.26 21.78
CA GLU A 144 3.41 5.22 22.81
C GLU A 144 4.03 6.61 22.57
N GLN A 145 5.34 6.67 22.29
CA GLN A 145 6.01 7.94 22.00
C GLN A 145 5.51 8.59 20.71
N LEU A 146 5.31 7.84 19.63
CA LEU A 146 4.77 8.39 18.38
C LEU A 146 3.38 8.97 18.58
N VAL A 147 2.47 8.19 19.20
CA VAL A 147 1.08 8.60 19.41
C VAL A 147 0.99 9.79 20.37
N ALA A 148 1.76 9.79 21.46
CA ALA A 148 1.80 10.92 22.41
C ALA A 148 2.26 12.23 21.74
N ASN A 149 3.07 12.14 20.69
CA ASN A 149 3.56 13.30 19.92
C ASN A 149 2.71 13.61 18.67
N GLY A 150 1.54 12.97 18.53
CA GLY A 150 0.64 13.20 17.40
C GLY A 150 1.20 12.74 16.05
N ILE A 151 2.06 11.72 16.07
CA ILE A 151 2.62 11.06 14.89
C ILE A 151 1.87 9.74 14.71
N MET A 152 1.30 9.53 13.52
CA MET A 152 0.54 8.32 13.20
C MET A 152 1.50 7.15 12.91
N PRO A 153 1.46 6.07 13.72
CA PRO A 153 2.25 4.87 13.46
C PRO A 153 1.64 4.02 12.34
N VAL A 154 2.51 3.55 11.44
CA VAL A 154 2.22 2.51 10.44
C VAL A 154 3.12 1.32 10.74
N MET A 155 2.53 0.20 11.14
CA MET A 155 3.31 -0.98 11.50
C MET A 155 3.54 -1.86 10.28
N ARG A 156 4.80 -2.09 9.92
CA ARG A 156 5.18 -3.12 8.95
C ARG A 156 5.42 -4.44 9.67
N LEU A 157 4.65 -5.47 9.32
CA LEU A 157 4.91 -6.83 9.79
C LEU A 157 6.04 -7.42 8.95
N TYR A 158 7.24 -7.44 9.52
CA TYR A 158 8.44 -7.85 8.81
C TYR A 158 8.43 -9.36 8.53
N GLN A 159 8.70 -9.71 7.27
CA GLN A 159 8.93 -11.06 6.80
C GLN A 159 10.02 -10.99 5.71
N PRO A 160 11.08 -11.81 5.78
CA PRO A 160 12.15 -11.79 4.78
C PRO A 160 11.78 -12.51 3.47
N THR A 161 10.70 -13.30 3.48
CA THR A 161 10.17 -14.06 2.34
C THR A 161 8.65 -14.03 2.36
N ILE A 162 7.98 -14.48 1.28
CA ILE A 162 6.54 -14.69 1.35
C ILE A 162 6.24 -15.96 2.14
N GLU A 163 6.01 -15.78 3.43
CA GLU A 163 5.47 -16.81 4.31
C GLU A 163 4.10 -16.39 4.84
N PRO A 164 3.29 -17.34 5.31
CA PRO A 164 2.15 -17.05 6.16
C PRO A 164 2.58 -16.27 7.40
N TYR A 165 1.71 -15.38 7.88
CA TYR A 165 1.93 -14.74 9.16
C TYR A 165 1.46 -15.66 10.30
N GLY A 166 1.86 -15.32 11.54
CA GLY A 166 1.32 -16.00 12.73
C GLY A 166 -0.03 -15.41 13.12
N ASP A 167 -0.33 -15.31 14.41
CA ASP A 167 -1.54 -14.64 14.90
C ASP A 167 -1.48 -13.12 14.71
N VAL A 168 -1.73 -12.68 13.47
CA VAL A 168 -1.87 -11.25 13.10
C VAL A 168 -2.99 -10.60 13.91
N GLY A 169 -4.06 -11.35 14.21
CA GLY A 169 -5.17 -10.88 15.02
C GLY A 169 -4.73 -10.40 16.39
N ALA A 170 -3.84 -11.14 17.08
CA ALA A 170 -3.30 -10.75 18.37
C ALA A 170 -2.44 -9.49 18.29
N ILE A 171 -1.56 -9.40 17.28
CA ILE A 171 -0.73 -8.21 17.04
C ILE A 171 -1.62 -6.99 16.78
N VAL A 172 -2.60 -7.12 15.89
CA VAL A 172 -3.53 -6.04 15.56
C VAL A 172 -4.35 -5.61 16.77
N ARG A 173 -4.92 -6.55 17.54
CA ARG A 173 -5.67 -6.23 18.76
C ARG A 173 -4.83 -5.44 19.76
N HIS A 174 -3.59 -5.88 20.02
CA HIS A 174 -2.68 -5.23 20.96
C HIS A 174 -2.30 -3.81 20.54
N TYR A 175 -1.80 -3.64 19.31
CA TYR A 175 -1.30 -2.35 18.86
C TYR A 175 -2.40 -1.37 18.44
N ARG A 176 -3.58 -1.85 18.01
CA ARG A 176 -4.75 -1.00 17.79
C ARG A 176 -5.21 -0.31 19.06
N ALA A 177 -5.19 -1.00 20.19
CA ALA A 177 -5.49 -0.41 21.50
C ALA A 177 -4.51 0.72 21.89
N LYS A 178 -3.33 0.75 21.28
CA LYS A 178 -2.29 1.77 21.48
C LYS A 178 -2.27 2.85 20.40
N GLY A 179 -3.12 2.77 19.38
CA GLY A 179 -3.24 3.79 18.33
C GLY A 179 -2.63 3.43 16.97
N VAL A 180 -2.28 2.16 16.72
CA VAL A 180 -1.88 1.70 15.38
C VAL A 180 -3.10 1.28 14.57
N TYR A 181 -3.38 2.00 13.49
CA TYR A 181 -4.52 1.72 12.59
C TYR A 181 -4.11 1.19 11.22
N TYR A 182 -2.84 1.38 10.84
CA TYR A 182 -2.33 1.02 9.54
C TYR A 182 -1.26 -0.06 9.68
N TYR A 183 -1.41 -1.11 8.89
CA TYR A 183 -0.50 -2.23 8.83
C TYR A 183 -0.03 -2.44 7.40
N GLN A 184 1.27 -2.57 7.22
CA GLN A 184 1.88 -2.95 5.95
C GLN A 184 2.29 -4.42 6.04
N ILE A 185 1.70 -5.24 5.17
CA ILE A 185 2.17 -6.61 4.92
C ILE A 185 3.07 -6.61 3.68
N TYR A 186 4.14 -7.39 3.76
CA TYR A 186 5.17 -7.53 2.73
C TYR A 186 5.88 -6.21 2.33
N ASN A 187 7.19 -6.27 2.14
CA ASN A 187 7.94 -5.10 1.66
C ASN A 187 7.96 -5.09 0.14
N GLU A 188 7.60 -3.98 -0.49
CA GLU A 188 7.78 -3.74 -1.95
C GLU A 188 7.49 -4.99 -2.81
N PRO A 189 6.23 -5.49 -2.82
CA PRO A 189 5.92 -6.83 -3.31
C PRO A 189 6.15 -7.03 -4.82
N ASN A 190 6.31 -5.93 -5.55
CA ASN A 190 6.65 -5.91 -6.97
C ASN A 190 8.16 -6.02 -7.22
N ILE A 191 9.00 -5.95 -6.18
CA ILE A 191 10.46 -6.04 -6.29
C ILE A 191 10.91 -7.45 -5.85
N ASN A 192 11.41 -8.20 -6.83
CA ASN A 192 11.80 -9.61 -6.68
C ASN A 192 12.83 -9.86 -5.58
N VAL A 193 13.85 -8.97 -5.50
CA VAL A 193 14.96 -9.13 -4.54
C VAL A 193 14.49 -9.00 -3.08
N GLU A 194 13.48 -8.16 -2.83
CA GLU A 194 12.97 -7.88 -1.49
C GLU A 194 12.27 -9.07 -0.85
N ASN A 195 11.65 -9.93 -1.67
CA ASN A 195 10.81 -11.02 -1.20
C ASN A 195 11.28 -12.39 -1.70
N ARG A 196 12.48 -12.44 -2.31
CA ARG A 196 13.15 -13.63 -2.87
C ARG A 196 12.27 -14.45 -3.81
N GLN A 197 11.46 -13.77 -4.60
CA GLN A 197 10.69 -14.38 -5.68
C GLN A 197 11.44 -14.19 -6.98
N GLY A 198 11.61 -15.26 -7.76
CA GLY A 198 12.23 -15.12 -9.09
C GLY A 198 11.49 -14.11 -9.99
N PHE A 199 10.18 -13.94 -9.80
CA PHE A 199 9.34 -12.93 -10.48
C PHE A 199 8.17 -12.50 -9.58
N ALA A 200 7.70 -11.26 -9.75
CA ALA A 200 6.59 -10.71 -8.97
C ALA A 200 5.30 -11.51 -9.25
N ASN A 201 4.75 -12.12 -8.20
CA ASN A 201 3.59 -13.00 -8.32
C ASN A 201 2.53 -12.67 -7.26
N PRO A 202 1.51 -11.85 -7.59
CA PRO A 202 0.48 -11.44 -6.63
C PRO A 202 -0.30 -12.63 -6.04
N ASN A 203 -0.47 -13.72 -6.80
CA ASN A 203 -1.18 -14.91 -6.32
C ASN A 203 -0.44 -15.61 -5.18
N ARG A 204 0.91 -15.58 -5.17
CA ARG A 204 1.66 -16.16 -4.05
C ARG A 204 1.41 -15.40 -2.74
N TYR A 205 1.36 -14.08 -2.79
CA TYR A 205 1.03 -13.25 -1.63
C TYR A 205 -0.38 -13.53 -1.12
N ALA A 206 -1.36 -13.60 -2.03
CA ALA A 206 -2.73 -13.90 -1.67
C ALA A 206 -2.88 -15.28 -1.02
N LEU A 207 -2.18 -16.30 -1.54
CA LEU A 207 -2.19 -17.65 -0.96
C LEU A 207 -1.55 -17.70 0.43
N ALA A 208 -0.39 -17.06 0.62
CA ALA A 208 0.26 -17.00 1.93
C ALA A 208 -0.60 -16.26 2.97
N TRP A 209 -1.27 -15.19 2.54
CA TRP A 209 -2.24 -14.47 3.36
C TRP A 209 -3.46 -15.32 3.73
N ALA A 210 -4.02 -16.06 2.77
CA ALA A 210 -5.24 -16.85 2.99
C ALA A 210 -5.09 -18.00 4.01
N ILE A 211 -3.85 -18.37 4.33
CA ILE A 211 -3.53 -19.45 5.29
C ILE A 211 -2.88 -18.92 6.58
N THR A 212 -2.86 -17.59 6.77
CA THR A 212 -2.45 -16.91 8.01
C THR A 212 -3.50 -17.10 9.11
#